data_AF-A0A932LU51-F1
#
_entry.id   AF-A0A932LU51-F1
#
_cell.length_a   1.000
_cell.length_b   1.000
_cell.length_c   1.000
_cell.angle_alpha   90.00
_cell.angle_beta   90.00
_cell.angle_gamma   90.00
#
_symmetry.space_group_name_H-M   'P 1'
#
loop_
_entity.id
_entity.type
_entity.pdbx_description
1 polymer ?
#
loop_
_entity_poly.entity_id
_entity_poly.type
_entity_poly.pdbx_seq_one_letter_code
_entity_poly.pdbx_strand_id
1 'polypeptide(L)'
;MTKTSRIMIVIVMLTAASWGQSLFAVQVKGKQRWPAEEANHLYLSACSAVQQQFGGVHAIRPQVTLVLGADQDGAFWDTREIRLTKWNPYLFAEGVVIFAMGDLVKREQAGIARRAVMWSDSTVDIKETSK
;
A
#
# COMPACT_ATOMS: atom_id res chain seq x y z
N MET A 1 -10.30 -68.66 -2.33
CA MET A 1 -9.10 -67.80 -2.20
C MET A 1 -8.98 -66.95 -3.46
N THR A 2 -9.07 -65.61 -3.29
CA THR A 2 -8.48 -64.50 -4.07
C THR A 2 -8.43 -64.62 -5.60
N LYS A 3 -8.85 -63.64 -6.42
CA LYS A 3 -8.44 -62.22 -6.38
C LYS A 3 -9.19 -61.50 -7.52
N THR A 4 -10.05 -60.53 -7.23
CA THR A 4 -10.50 -59.56 -8.24
C THR A 4 -9.86 -58.21 -7.95
N SER A 5 -8.99 -57.81 -8.88
CA SER A 5 -8.22 -56.59 -8.86
C SER A 5 -9.16 -55.40 -8.96
N ARG A 6 -9.26 -54.61 -7.89
CA ARG A 6 -9.99 -53.34 -7.89
C ARG A 6 -9.07 -52.26 -8.43
N ILE A 7 -9.26 -51.89 -9.70
CA ILE A 7 -8.68 -50.70 -10.30
C ILE A 7 -9.33 -49.49 -9.62
N MET A 8 -8.58 -48.80 -8.76
CA MET A 8 -9.02 -47.59 -8.08
C MET A 8 -8.49 -46.39 -8.87
N ILE A 9 -9.35 -45.81 -9.69
CA ILE A 9 -9.05 -44.56 -10.42
C ILE A 9 -9.13 -43.42 -9.39
N VAL A 10 -7.97 -42.92 -8.98
CA VAL A 10 -7.89 -41.72 -8.14
C VAL A 10 -7.99 -40.51 -9.08
N ILE A 11 -9.21 -39.96 -9.20
CA ILE A 11 -9.44 -38.69 -9.86
C ILE A 11 -8.95 -37.59 -8.92
N VAL A 12 -7.70 -37.17 -9.11
CA VAL A 12 -7.15 -35.97 -8.45
C VAL A 12 -7.76 -34.76 -9.17
N MET A 13 -8.86 -34.23 -8.62
CA MET A 13 -9.35 -32.91 -9.02
C MET A 13 -8.38 -31.85 -8.49
N LEU A 14 -7.44 -31.42 -9.33
CA LEU A 14 -6.74 -30.15 -9.13
C LEU A 14 -7.74 -29.02 -9.40
N THR A 15 -8.43 -28.54 -8.37
CA THR A 15 -8.99 -27.20 -8.41
C THR A 15 -7.82 -26.23 -8.23
N ALA A 16 -7.30 -25.71 -9.34
CA ALA A 16 -6.38 -24.58 -9.32
C ALA A 16 -7.13 -23.37 -8.76
N ALA A 17 -7.07 -23.17 -7.44
CA ALA A 17 -7.39 -21.88 -6.85
C ALA A 17 -6.32 -20.91 -7.35
N SER A 18 -6.63 -20.17 -8.42
CA SER A 18 -5.86 -19.01 -8.84
C SER A 18 -5.89 -17.99 -7.70
N TRP A 19 -4.91 -18.06 -6.79
CA TRP A 19 -4.61 -17.01 -5.84
C TRP A 19 -4.11 -15.79 -6.62
N GLY A 20 -5.06 -14.95 -7.05
CA GLY A 20 -4.72 -13.58 -7.41
C GLY A 20 -4.16 -12.90 -6.17
N GLN A 21 -2.88 -12.56 -6.18
CA GLN A 21 -2.27 -11.77 -5.12
C GLN A 21 -3.03 -10.44 -5.03
N SER A 22 -3.78 -10.24 -3.94
CA SER A 22 -4.44 -8.96 -3.72
C SER A 22 -3.37 -7.89 -3.51
N LEU A 23 -3.54 -6.72 -4.15
CA LEU A 23 -2.55 -5.63 -4.11
C LEU A 23 -2.32 -5.07 -2.70
N PHE A 24 -3.27 -5.33 -1.80
CA PHE A 24 -3.32 -4.99 -0.40
C PHE A 24 -4.19 -6.03 0.33
N ALA A 25 -4.09 -6.09 1.67
CA ALA A 25 -4.91 -6.99 2.47
C ALA A 25 -6.31 -6.40 2.71
N VAL A 26 -7.32 -7.25 2.89
CA VAL A 26 -8.72 -6.81 3.07
C VAL A 26 -9.37 -7.56 4.22
N GLN A 27 -10.01 -6.81 5.11
CA GLN A 27 -10.85 -7.32 6.18
C GLN A 27 -12.23 -6.68 6.05
N VAL A 28 -13.27 -7.50 5.94
CA VAL A 28 -14.66 -7.01 5.83
C VAL A 28 -15.40 -7.42 7.10
N LYS A 29 -15.90 -6.44 7.85
CA LYS A 29 -16.76 -6.64 9.01
C LYS A 29 -18.22 -6.52 8.59
N GLY A 30 -19.05 -7.43 9.10
CA GLY A 30 -20.49 -7.46 8.81
C GLY A 30 -20.80 -7.84 7.36
N LYS A 31 -21.94 -7.35 6.85
CA LYS A 31 -22.48 -7.69 5.52
C LYS A 31 -22.20 -6.61 4.47
N GLN A 32 -21.05 -5.93 4.55
CA GLN A 32 -20.70 -4.92 3.54
C GLN A 32 -20.25 -5.54 2.23
N ARG A 33 -20.64 -4.92 1.12
CA ARG A 33 -20.17 -5.31 -0.21
C ARG A 33 -18.73 -4.83 -0.40
N TRP A 34 -17.87 -5.75 -0.82
CA TRP A 34 -16.47 -5.52 -1.13
C TRP A 34 -16.29 -5.25 -2.63
N PRO A 35 -15.95 -4.03 -3.06
CA PRO A 35 -15.75 -3.71 -4.48
C PRO A 35 -14.28 -3.94 -4.88
N ALA A 36 -13.89 -5.20 -5.03
CA ALA A 36 -12.50 -5.62 -5.25
C ALA A 36 -11.81 -4.92 -6.44
N GLU A 37 -12.48 -4.89 -7.61
CA GLU A 37 -11.91 -4.32 -8.84
C GLU A 37 -11.73 -2.81 -8.73
N GLU A 38 -12.74 -2.11 -8.23
CA GLU A 38 -12.69 -0.65 -8.01
C GLU A 38 -11.58 -0.31 -7.03
N ALA A 39 -11.48 -1.04 -5.92
CA ALA A 39 -10.45 -0.81 -4.92
C ALA A 39 -9.04 -1.08 -5.46
N ASN A 40 -8.85 -2.12 -6.27
CA ASN A 40 -7.57 -2.37 -6.95
C ASN A 40 -7.21 -1.24 -7.91
N HIS A 41 -8.16 -0.78 -8.72
CA HIS A 41 -7.95 0.33 -9.65
C HIS A 41 -7.58 1.62 -8.91
N LEU A 42 -8.31 1.96 -7.83
CA LEU A 42 -8.03 3.12 -7.00
C LEU A 42 -6.67 3.03 -6.31
N TYR A 43 -6.31 1.87 -5.77
CA TYR A 43 -5.00 1.63 -5.16
C TYR A 43 -3.88 1.89 -6.18
N LEU A 44 -3.98 1.31 -7.37
CA LEU A 44 -2.97 1.50 -8.42
C LEU A 44 -2.88 2.97 -8.88
N SER A 45 -4.04 3.63 -9.03
CA SER A 45 -4.13 5.03 -9.44
C SER A 45 -3.53 5.98 -8.40
N ALA A 46 -3.86 5.79 -7.12
CA ALA A 46 -3.30 6.56 -6.02
C ALA A 46 -1.77 6.41 -5.93
N CYS A 47 -1.27 5.18 -6.03
CA CYS A 47 0.17 4.92 -6.10
C CYS A 47 0.83 5.62 -7.30
N SER A 48 0.19 5.56 -8.47
CA SER A 48 0.70 6.19 -9.70
C SER A 48 0.76 7.71 -9.56
N ALA A 49 -0.26 8.33 -8.95
CA ALA A 49 -0.27 9.77 -8.71
C ALA A 49 0.91 10.21 -7.83
N VAL A 50 1.17 9.48 -6.73
CA VAL A 50 2.32 9.77 -5.86
C VAL A 50 3.65 9.52 -6.59
N GLN A 51 3.75 8.43 -7.37
CA GLN A 51 4.93 8.11 -8.18
C GLN A 51 5.25 9.21 -9.20
N GLN A 52 4.24 9.76 -9.87
CA GLN A 52 4.43 10.81 -10.87
C GLN A 52 4.89 12.12 -10.24
N GLN A 53 4.37 12.46 -9.06
CA GLN A 53 4.64 13.75 -8.42
C GLN A 53 5.91 13.76 -7.57
N PHE A 54 6.21 12.65 -6.89
CA PHE A 54 7.28 12.58 -5.89
C PHE A 54 8.21 11.37 -6.07
N GLY A 55 7.92 10.50 -7.03
CA GLY A 55 8.65 9.24 -7.18
C GLY A 55 10.07 9.42 -7.68
N GLY A 56 10.96 8.57 -7.16
CA GLY A 56 12.30 8.34 -7.70
C GLY A 56 12.37 7.03 -8.48
N VAL A 57 13.52 6.36 -8.47
CA VAL A 57 13.77 5.10 -9.20
C VAL A 57 12.92 3.93 -8.69
N HIS A 58 12.47 3.98 -7.43
CA HIS A 58 11.73 2.89 -6.81
C HIS A 58 10.22 3.03 -6.97
N ALA A 59 9.56 1.92 -7.27
CA ALA A 59 8.11 1.85 -7.31
C ALA A 59 7.50 2.14 -5.93
N ILE A 60 6.48 3.00 -5.91
CA ILE A 60 5.68 3.33 -4.72
C ILE A 60 4.46 2.39 -4.66
N ARG A 61 4.50 1.45 -3.73
CA ARG A 61 3.44 0.46 -3.46
C ARG A 61 3.37 0.20 -1.94
N PRO A 62 2.64 1.01 -1.17
CA PRO A 62 2.59 0.85 0.26
C PRO A 62 1.85 -0.44 0.64
N GLN A 63 2.40 -1.19 1.60
CA GLN A 63 1.67 -2.31 2.18
C GLN A 63 0.58 -1.77 3.09
N VAL A 64 -0.68 -2.08 2.82
CA VAL A 64 -1.83 -1.61 3.62
C VAL A 64 -2.86 -2.72 3.79
N THR A 65 -3.66 -2.61 4.85
CA THR A 65 -4.86 -3.42 5.06
C THR A 65 -6.08 -2.53 5.00
N LEU A 66 -7.04 -2.82 4.14
CA LEU A 66 -8.34 -2.17 4.15
C LEU A 66 -9.27 -2.89 5.13
N VAL A 67 -9.84 -2.16 6.09
CA VAL A 67 -10.85 -2.65 7.02
C VAL A 67 -12.19 -1.98 6.72
N LEU A 68 -13.13 -2.73 6.14
CA LEU A 68 -14.50 -2.26 5.89
C LEU A 68 -15.43 -2.61 7.04
N GLY A 69 -16.37 -1.71 7.35
CA GLY A 69 -17.26 -1.86 8.51
C GLY A 69 -16.56 -1.58 9.84
N ALA A 70 -15.58 -0.68 9.85
CA ALA A 70 -14.92 -0.23 11.08
C ALA A 70 -15.80 0.75 11.89
N ASP A 71 -15.41 1.04 13.13
CA ASP A 71 -16.14 1.97 14.00
C ASP A 71 -15.94 3.43 13.61
N GLN A 72 -14.82 3.74 12.95
CA GLN A 72 -14.48 5.08 12.45
C GLN A 72 -13.64 5.02 11.18
N ASP A 73 -13.75 6.06 10.35
CA ASP A 73 -12.95 6.25 9.15
C ASP A 73 -11.55 6.76 9.51
N GLY A 74 -10.51 6.31 8.81
CA GLY A 74 -9.17 6.89 8.90
C GLY A 74 -8.03 5.97 8.49
N ALA A 75 -6.83 6.56 8.36
CA ALA A 75 -5.58 5.85 8.15
C ALA A 75 -4.84 5.69 9.49
N PHE A 76 -4.62 4.44 9.91
CA PHE A 76 -4.00 4.08 11.18
C PHE A 76 -2.57 3.61 10.94
N TRP A 77 -1.61 4.48 11.26
CA TRP A 77 -0.21 4.29 10.89
C TRP A 77 0.40 3.02 11.52
N ASP A 78 0.14 2.79 12.80
CA ASP A 78 0.76 1.71 13.57
C ASP A 78 0.37 0.31 13.06
N THR A 79 -0.89 0.15 12.65
CA THR A 79 -1.42 -1.12 12.12
C THR A 79 -1.37 -1.20 10.59
N ARG A 80 -0.97 -0.10 9.92
CA ARG A 80 -1.03 0.05 8.47
C ARG A 80 -2.41 -0.24 7.90
N GLU A 81 -3.43 0.24 8.58
CA GLU A 81 -4.83 0.02 8.22
C GLU A 81 -5.47 1.28 7.66
N ILE A 82 -6.22 1.11 6.57
CA ILE A 82 -7.21 2.08 6.10
C ILE A 82 -8.56 1.55 6.59
N ARG A 83 -9.13 2.19 7.60
CA ARG A 83 -10.42 1.80 8.18
C ARG A 83 -11.51 2.65 7.59
N LEU A 84 -12.59 2.01 7.14
CA LEU A 84 -13.77 2.67 6.62
C LEU A 84 -15.03 2.08 7.26
N THR A 85 -15.89 2.94 7.79
CA THR A 85 -17.22 2.63 8.31
C THR A 85 -18.13 2.09 7.22
N LYS A 86 -18.03 2.62 6.00
CA LYS A 86 -18.67 2.17 4.76
C LYS A 86 -17.72 2.38 3.59
N TRP A 87 -17.90 1.64 2.50
CA TRP A 87 -17.10 1.86 1.29
C TRP A 87 -17.18 3.33 0.86
N ASN A 88 -16.01 3.99 0.83
CA ASN A 88 -15.84 5.34 0.34
C ASN A 88 -14.55 5.36 -0.51
N PRO A 89 -14.67 5.49 -1.84
CA PRO A 89 -13.52 5.40 -2.74
C PRO A 89 -12.52 6.53 -2.53
N TYR A 90 -13.00 7.72 -2.14
CA TYR A 90 -12.14 8.87 -1.90
C TYR A 90 -11.28 8.68 -0.64
N LEU A 91 -11.90 8.30 0.48
CA LEU A 91 -11.18 8.03 1.73
C LEU A 91 -10.22 6.85 1.59
N PHE A 92 -10.58 5.83 0.80
CA PHE A 92 -9.67 4.75 0.49
C PHE A 92 -8.43 5.26 -0.26
N ALA A 93 -8.63 6.01 -1.35
CA ALA A 93 -7.54 6.56 -2.15
C ALA A 93 -6.65 7.51 -1.33
N GLU A 94 -7.26 8.37 -0.52
CA GLU A 94 -6.55 9.27 0.42
C GLU A 94 -5.68 8.47 1.39
N GLY A 95 -6.22 7.42 2.01
CA GLY A 95 -5.45 6.52 2.88
C GLY A 95 -4.26 5.91 2.15
N VAL A 96 -4.44 5.42 0.92
CA VAL A 96 -3.33 4.88 0.10
C VAL A 96 -2.26 5.94 -0.16
N VAL A 97 -2.66 7.19 -0.47
CA VAL A 97 -1.73 8.31 -0.67
C VAL A 97 -0.94 8.62 0.61
N ILE A 98 -1.61 8.66 1.77
CA ILE A 98 -0.97 8.90 3.07
C ILE A 98 0.13 7.85 3.33
N PHE A 99 -0.18 6.57 3.12
CA PHE A 99 0.81 5.49 3.29
C PHE A 99 1.93 5.54 2.26
N ALA A 100 1.60 5.78 0.99
CA ALA A 100 2.57 5.91 -0.09
C ALA A 100 3.59 7.04 0.17
N MET A 101 3.11 8.20 0.60
CA MET A 101 3.93 9.36 0.91
C MET A 101 4.77 9.13 2.17
N GLY A 102 4.18 8.54 3.21
CA GLY A 102 4.92 8.22 4.44
C GLY A 102 6.05 7.21 4.20
N ASP A 103 5.84 6.21 3.35
CA ASP A 103 6.89 5.25 2.95
C ASP A 103 8.00 5.89 2.09
N LEU A 104 7.65 6.92 1.30
CA LEU A 104 8.64 7.71 0.56
C LEU A 104 9.48 8.56 1.52
N VAL A 105 8.83 9.32 2.40
CA VAL A 105 9.51 10.18 3.38
C VAL A 105 10.42 9.36 4.28
N LYS A 106 9.96 8.21 4.78
CA LYS A 106 10.77 7.33 5.64
C LYS A 106 12.05 6.85 4.95
N ARG A 107 12.02 6.60 3.64
CA ARG A 107 13.20 6.17 2.87
C ARG A 107 14.20 7.31 2.67
N GLU A 108 13.72 8.51 2.38
CA GLU A 108 14.56 9.66 2.08
C GLU A 108 14.95 10.50 3.31
N GLN A 109 14.38 10.21 4.48
CA GLN A 109 14.47 11.06 5.69
C GLN A 109 15.91 11.46 6.03
N ALA A 110 16.82 10.49 6.11
CA ALA A 110 18.22 10.75 6.44
C ALA A 110 18.93 11.58 5.36
N GLY A 111 18.64 11.32 4.09
CA GLY A 111 19.19 12.07 2.96
C GLY A 111 18.70 13.52 2.95
N ILE A 112 17.41 13.73 3.22
CA ILE A 112 16.80 15.06 3.35
C ILE A 112 17.44 15.82 4.51
N ALA A 113 17.54 15.20 5.69
CA ALA A 113 18.13 15.84 6.86
C ALA A 113 19.59 16.26 6.62
N ARG A 114 20.41 15.37 6.03
CA ARG A 114 21.81 15.68 5.68
C ARG A 114 21.91 16.85 4.72
N ARG A 115 21.09 16.90 3.67
CA ARG A 115 21.08 18.01 2.71
C ARG A 115 20.70 19.34 3.37
N ALA A 116 19.70 19.32 4.25
CA ALA A 116 19.27 20.52 4.96
C ALA A 116 20.41 21.11 5.82
N VAL A 117 21.14 20.27 6.54
CA VAL A 117 22.32 20.71 7.33
C VAL A 117 23.40 21.28 6.40
N MET A 118 23.78 20.54 5.35
CA MET A 118 24.81 21.00 4.40
C MET A 118 24.47 22.35 3.76
N TRP A 119 23.20 22.58 3.39
CA TRP A 119 22.77 23.86 2.83
C TRP A 119 22.85 25.00 3.85
N SER A 120 22.47 24.74 5.10
CA SER A 120 22.62 25.72 6.17
C SER A 120 24.09 26.14 6.32
N ASP A 121 25.00 25.17 6.37
CA ASP A 121 26.44 25.42 6.53
C ASP A 121 27.09 26.10 5.31
N SER A 122 26.48 25.99 4.13
CA SER A 122 27.01 26.56 2.88
C SER A 122 26.59 28.02 2.64
N THR A 123 25.79 28.62 3.52
CA THR A 123 25.36 30.02 3.38
C THR A 123 26.46 30.94 3.93
N VAL A 124 27.40 31.38 3.08
CA VAL A 124 28.48 32.31 3.45
C VAL A 124 27.90 33.73 3.63
N ASP A 125 28.17 34.37 4.76
CA ASP A 125 27.82 35.77 5.02
C ASP A 125 28.69 36.69 4.12
N ILE A 126 28.08 37.39 3.15
CA ILE A 126 28.75 38.23 2.14
C ILE A 126 29.23 39.58 2.75
N LYS A 127 29.40 39.66 4.08
CA LYS A 127 29.78 40.90 4.76
C LYS A 127 31.28 41.21 4.78
N GLU A 128 32.14 40.35 4.23
CA GLU A 128 33.60 40.53 4.33
C GLU A 128 34.32 40.59 2.98
N THR A 129 33.81 41.36 2.02
CA THR A 129 34.61 41.81 0.86
C THR A 129 34.29 43.25 0.50
N SER A 130 34.70 44.19 1.35
CA SER A 130 35.01 45.56 0.91
C SER A 130 36.36 45.98 1.50
N LYS A 131 37.42 45.88 0.71
CA LYS A 131 38.64 46.66 0.85
C LYS A 131 39.06 47.15 -0.52
#